data_AF-A0A7K9JS05-F1
#
_entry.id   AF-A0A7K9JS05-F1
#
_cell.length_a   1.000
_cell.length_b   1.000
_cell.length_c   1.000
_cell.angle_alpha   90.00
_cell.angle_beta   90.00
_cell.angle_gamma   90.00
#
_symmetry.space_group_name_H-M   'P 1'
#
loop_
_entity.id
_entity.type
_entity.pdbx_description
1 polymer ?
#
loop_
_entity_poly.entity_id
_entity_poly.type
_entity_poly.pdbx_seq_one_letter_code
_entity_poly.pdbx_strand_id
1 'polypeptide(L)'
;AEALAWLGHFPPGSLYGQLCQLLALALGDSDPLATAGLLAESLGVTARHQLLAIVHARTRKKRKAAAGGGGDISDQLRGLSLRDSRNSQDSQDSQDSWN
;
A
#
# COMPACT_ATOMS: atom_id res chain seq x y z
N ALA A 1 -6.74 3.14 22.60
CA ALA A 1 -6.85 1.95 21.72
C ALA A 1 -6.70 2.29 20.23
N GLU A 2 -7.27 3.38 19.72
CA GLU A 2 -7.24 3.70 18.27
C GLU A 2 -5.83 3.87 17.68
N ALA A 3 -4.88 4.49 18.39
CA ALA A 3 -3.54 4.75 17.86
C ALA A 3 -2.76 3.48 17.44
N LEU A 4 -3.06 2.33 18.03
CA LEU A 4 -2.48 1.03 17.65
C LEU A 4 -2.97 0.55 16.27
N ALA A 5 -4.19 0.91 15.88
CA ALA A 5 -4.73 0.54 14.57
C ALA A 5 -3.97 1.25 13.42
N TRP A 6 -3.52 2.49 13.67
CA TRP A 6 -2.72 3.27 12.72
C TRP A 6 -1.31 2.70 12.53
N LEU A 7 -0.70 2.18 13.60
CA LEU A 7 0.58 1.46 13.55
C LEU A 7 0.51 0.17 12.71
N GLY A 8 -0.69 -0.40 12.57
CA GLY A 8 -0.93 -1.53 11.68
C GLY A 8 -0.79 -1.18 10.20
N HIS A 9 -0.98 0.09 9.82
CA HIS A 9 -1.16 0.47 8.41
C HIS A 9 0.12 0.92 7.68
N PHE A 10 1.14 1.47 8.36
CA PHE A 10 2.55 1.56 7.88
C PHE A 10 3.40 2.38 8.87
N PRO A 11 4.68 2.02 9.08
CA PRO A 11 5.73 2.76 8.35
C PRO A 11 6.99 1.92 8.00
N PRO A 12 7.97 2.47 7.23
CA PRO A 12 9.34 1.91 7.15
C PRO A 12 9.88 1.61 8.55
N GLY A 13 10.57 0.47 8.72
CA GLY A 13 10.85 -0.09 10.05
C GLY A 13 11.46 0.82 11.07
N SER A 14 12.31 1.75 10.65
CA SER A 14 12.91 2.73 11.54
C SER A 14 11.88 3.64 12.23
N LEU A 15 10.80 4.04 11.53
CA LEU A 15 9.78 4.94 12.09
C LEU A 15 8.83 4.22 13.06
N TYR A 16 8.59 2.92 12.85
CA TYR A 16 7.69 2.13 13.69
C TYR A 16 8.21 2.07 15.14
N GLY A 17 9.51 1.82 15.30
CA GLY A 17 10.14 1.78 16.62
C GLY A 17 10.01 3.11 17.37
N GLN A 18 10.24 4.23 16.68
CA GLN A 18 10.09 5.56 17.26
C GLN A 18 8.65 5.87 17.68
N LEU A 19 7.66 5.49 16.86
CA LEU A 19 6.25 5.68 17.21
C LEU A 19 5.83 4.84 18.42
N CYS A 20 6.27 3.57 18.49
CA CYS A 20 6.02 2.72 19.66
C CYS A 20 6.62 3.32 20.94
N GLN A 21 7.83 3.88 20.87
CA GLN A 21 8.45 4.57 22.01
C GLN A 21 7.69 5.83 22.42
N LEU A 22 7.24 6.64 21.45
CA LEU A 22 6.45 7.85 21.71
C LEU A 22 5.11 7.52 22.37
N LEU A 23 4.44 6.46 21.90
CA LEU A 23 3.23 5.95 22.51
C LEU A 23 3.46 5.38 23.92
N ALA A 24 4.57 4.67 24.13
CA ALA A 24 4.93 4.15 25.46
C ALA A 24 5.16 5.30 26.45
N LEU A 25 5.83 6.37 26.03
CA LEU A 25 6.01 7.58 26.84
C LEU A 25 4.68 8.29 27.14
N ALA A 26 3.75 8.32 26.17
CA ALA A 26 2.45 8.93 26.34
C ALA A 26 1.51 8.12 27.26
N LEU A 27 1.63 6.79 27.27
CA LEU A 27 0.88 5.91 28.18
C LEU A 27 1.48 5.92 29.58
N GLY A 28 2.80 5.85 29.71
CA GLY A 28 3.50 5.88 30.99
C GLY A 28 2.96 4.85 31.99
N ASP A 29 2.81 5.27 33.25
CA ASP A 29 2.34 4.45 34.37
C ASP A 29 0.82 4.18 34.36
N SER A 30 0.06 4.85 33.48
CA SER A 30 -1.40 4.65 33.40
C SER A 30 -1.77 3.26 32.86
N ASP A 31 -0.89 2.67 32.04
CA ASP A 31 -1.03 1.30 31.54
C ASP A 31 0.36 0.67 31.35
N PRO A 32 0.98 0.12 32.42
CA PRO A 32 2.33 -0.42 32.37
C PRO A 32 2.44 -1.66 31.46
N LEU A 33 1.35 -2.40 31.28
CA LEU A 33 1.33 -3.59 30.44
C LEU A 33 1.39 -3.20 28.96
N ALA A 34 0.58 -2.23 28.54
CA ALA A 34 0.62 -1.72 27.17
C ALA A 34 1.95 -0.98 26.89
N THR A 35 2.49 -0.23 27.86
CA THR A 35 3.82 0.40 27.76
C THR A 35 4.93 -0.63 27.53
N ALA A 36 4.96 -1.72 28.32
CA ALA A 36 5.94 -2.79 28.13
C ALA A 36 5.82 -3.47 26.76
N GLY A 37 4.59 -3.72 26.30
CA GLY A 37 4.32 -4.25 24.96
C GLY A 37 4.83 -3.35 23.85
N LEU A 38 4.57 -2.04 23.94
CA LEU A 38 5.06 -1.04 22.99
C LEU A 38 6.59 -0.95 22.96
N LEU A 39 7.25 -1.02 24.12
CA LEU A 39 8.71 -1.04 24.19
C LEU A 39 9.29 -2.31 23.55
N ALA A 40 8.69 -3.48 23.80
CA ALA A 40 9.10 -4.73 23.15
C ALA A 40 8.92 -4.66 21.63
N GLU A 41 7.79 -4.14 21.16
CA GLU A 41 7.52 -3.89 19.73
C GLU A 41 8.54 -2.92 19.11
N SER A 42 8.99 -1.91 19.85
CA SER A 42 10.00 -0.96 19.36
C SER A 42 11.37 -1.58 19.11
N LEU A 43 11.70 -2.66 19.85
CA LEU A 43 12.94 -3.43 19.68
C LEU A 43 12.78 -4.54 18.63
N GLY A 44 11.55 -5.03 18.44
CA GLY A 44 11.21 -6.11 17.50
C GLY A 44 11.11 -5.71 16.02
N VAL A 45 11.53 -4.50 15.65
CA VAL A 45 11.39 -3.93 14.29
C VAL A 45 11.90 -4.88 13.20
N THR A 46 13.08 -5.47 13.39
CA THR A 46 13.70 -6.39 12.41
C THR A 46 12.89 -7.68 12.25
N ALA A 47 12.45 -8.29 13.36
CA ALA A 47 11.64 -9.50 13.35
C ALA A 47 10.28 -9.25 12.68
N ARG A 48 9.64 -8.11 12.98
CA ARG A 48 8.42 -7.65 12.32
C ARG A 48 8.63 -7.49 10.81
N HIS A 49 9.73 -6.87 10.38
CA HIS A 49 10.06 -6.72 8.96
C HIS A 49 10.16 -8.07 8.24
N GLN A 50 10.89 -9.01 8.83
CA GLN A 50 11.06 -10.34 8.26
C GLN A 50 9.72 -11.09 8.15
N LEU A 51 8.90 -11.05 9.20
CA LEU A 51 7.58 -11.68 9.20
C LEU A 51 6.65 -11.06 8.15
N LEU A 52 6.60 -9.74 8.06
CA LEU A 52 5.79 -9.04 7.05
C LEU A 52 6.26 -9.36 5.62
N ALA A 53 7.58 -9.41 5.38
CA ALA A 53 8.12 -9.80 4.08
C ALA A 53 7.73 -11.24 3.70
N ILE A 54 7.80 -12.18 4.66
CA ILE A 54 7.39 -13.58 4.46
C ILE A 54 5.89 -13.65 4.15
N VAL A 55 5.05 -12.94 4.90
CA VAL A 55 3.60 -12.90 4.68
C VAL A 55 3.30 -12.32 3.30
N HIS A 56 3.92 -11.20 2.94
CA HIS A 56 3.73 -10.58 1.63
C HIS A 56 4.15 -11.51 0.48
N ALA A 57 5.29 -12.19 0.60
CA ALA A 57 5.75 -13.16 -0.38
C ALA A 57 4.79 -14.35 -0.52
N ARG A 58 4.28 -14.88 0.60
CA ARG A 58 3.30 -15.98 0.61
C ARG A 58 1.97 -15.56 -0.01
N THR A 59 1.45 -14.38 0.34
CA THR A 59 0.21 -13.84 -0.22
C THR A 59 0.36 -13.60 -1.72
N ARG A 60 1.48 -13.03 -2.17
CA ARG A 60 1.78 -12.85 -3.60
C ARG A 60 1.87 -14.20 -4.33
N LYS A 61 2.53 -15.20 -3.76
CA LYS A 61 2.64 -16.54 -4.35
C LYS A 61 1.27 -17.21 -4.48
N LYS A 62 0.43 -17.12 -3.43
CA LYS A 62 -0.95 -17.64 -3.46
C LYS A 62 -1.82 -16.91 -4.48
N ARG A 63 -1.75 -15.58 -4.56
CA ARG A 63 -2.42 -14.78 -5.60
C ARG A 63 -2.02 -15.21 -7.01
N LYS A 64 -0.72 -15.38 -7.27
CA LYS A 64 -0.21 -15.84 -8.58
C LYS A 64 -0.67 -17.26 -8.92
N ALA A 65 -0.77 -18.14 -7.92
CA ALA A 65 -1.27 -19.51 -8.10
C ALA A 65 -2.80 -19.53 -8.35
N ALA A 66 -3.56 -18.69 -7.64
CA ALA A 66 -5.01 -18.57 -7.81
C ALA A 66 -5.41 -17.89 -9.13
N ALA A 67 -4.58 -16.98 -9.65
CA ALA A 67 -4.79 -16.29 -10.92
C ALA A 67 -4.49 -17.15 -12.16
N GLY A 68 -4.28 -18.47 -12.03
CA GLY A 68 -4.17 -19.38 -13.16
C GLY A 68 -3.13 -18.95 -14.21
N GLY A 69 -1.87 -18.75 -13.82
CA GLY A 69 -0.76 -18.56 -14.76
C GLY A 69 -0.74 -17.26 -15.59
N GLY A 70 -1.78 -16.42 -15.54
CA GLY A 70 -1.90 -15.23 -16.39
C GLY A 70 -2.00 -13.92 -15.62
N GLY A 71 -0.90 -13.15 -15.61
CA GLY A 71 -0.86 -11.69 -15.38
C GLY A 71 -1.30 -11.17 -13.99
N ASP A 72 -0.60 -10.17 -13.47
CA ASP A 72 -1.05 -9.46 -12.27
C ASP A 72 -2.41 -8.78 -12.55
N ILE A 73 -3.27 -8.60 -11.55
CA ILE A 73 -4.59 -7.95 -11.74
C ILE A 73 -4.41 -6.54 -12.35
N SER A 74 -3.28 -5.90 -12.06
CA SER A 74 -2.79 -4.66 -12.69
C SER A 74 -2.68 -4.74 -14.22
N ASP A 75 -2.22 -5.88 -14.75
CA ASP A 75 -2.13 -6.13 -16.20
C ASP A 75 -3.51 -6.35 -16.81
N GLN A 76 -4.41 -7.06 -16.10
CA GLN A 76 -5.79 -7.24 -16.53
C GLN A 76 -6.56 -5.90 -16.54
N LEU A 77 -6.34 -5.05 -15.54
CA LEU A 77 -6.91 -3.71 -15.46
C LEU A 77 -6.32 -2.75 -16.52
N ARG A 78 -5.03 -2.89 -16.86
CA ARG A 78 -4.41 -2.16 -17.98
C ARG A 78 -5.08 -2.51 -19.32
N GLY A 79 -5.53 -3.74 -19.50
CA GLY A 79 -6.30 -4.18 -20.68
C GLY A 79 -7.70 -3.57 -20.78
N LEU A 80 -8.25 -3.05 -19.67
CA LEU A 80 -9.58 -2.45 -19.59
C LEU A 80 -9.56 -0.91 -19.72
N SER A 81 -8.41 -0.30 -20.06
CA SER A 81 -8.33 1.15 -20.25
C SER A 81 -9.16 1.56 -21.48
N LEU A 82 -10.22 2.33 -21.26
CA LEU A 82 -11.02 2.93 -22.33
C LEU A 82 -10.11 3.78 -23.20
N ARG A 83 -9.95 3.41 -24.47
CA ARG A 83 -9.38 4.31 -25.48
C ARG A 83 -10.37 5.45 -25.64
N ASP A 84 -10.11 6.57 -24.98
CA ASP A 84 -10.89 7.80 -25.19
C ASP A 84 -10.98 8.10 -26.68
N SER A 85 -12.22 8.23 -27.12
CA SER A 85 -12.63 8.49 -28.49
C SER A 85 -11.80 9.62 -29.09
N ARG A 86 -10.91 9.26 -30.01
CA ARG A 86 -10.31 10.19 -30.95
C ARG A 86 -11.39 10.56 -31.96
N ASN A 87 -12.33 11.41 -31.56
CA ASN A 87 -13.19 12.16 -32.46
C ASN A 87 -13.16 13.63 -32.04
N SER A 88 -12.06 14.29 -32.35
CA SER A 88 -11.98 15.74 -32.43
C SER A 88 -11.05 16.03 -33.59
N GLN A 89 -11.56 16.88 -34.50
CA GLN A 89 -10.93 17.38 -35.72
C GLN A 89 -11.09 16.50 -36.97
N ASP A 90 -12.32 16.47 -37.49
CA ASP A 90 -12.51 16.74 -38.92
C ASP A 90 -13.40 17.98 -39.05
N SER A 91 -12.74 19.12 -39.21
CA SER A 91 -13.35 20.40 -39.55
C SER A 91 -12.43 21.01 -40.58
N GLN A 92 -12.50 20.52 -41.81
CA GLN A 92 -11.93 21.14 -42.98
C GLN A 92 -12.68 20.67 -44.22
N ASP A 93 -13.83 21.29 -44.49
CA ASP A 93 -14.23 21.52 -45.88
C ASP A 93 -15.01 22.84 -45.96
N SER A 94 -14.24 23.92 -46.05
CA SER A 94 -14.74 25.25 -46.38
C SER A 94 -14.20 25.59 -47.76
N GLN A 95 -15.07 25.41 -48.76
CA GLN A 95 -15.21 26.22 -49.97
C GLN A 95 -13.95 26.93 -50.49
N ASP A 96 -13.27 26.28 -51.42
CA ASP A 96 -12.46 26.97 -52.43
C ASP A 96 -13.23 26.99 -53.75
N SER A 97 -14.03 28.04 -53.90
CA SER A 97 -14.42 28.61 -55.18
C SER A 97 -13.15 29.08 -55.92
N TRP A 98 -13.22 29.20 -57.26
CA TRP A 98 -12.23 29.73 -58.23
C TRP A 98 -11.30 28.72 -58.93
N ASN A 99 -11.83 27.99 -59.92
CA ASN A 99 -11.53 28.17 -61.36
C ASN A 99 -12.37 27.22 -62.24
#